data_AF-A0AAU5F690-F1
#
_entry.id   AF-A0AAU5F690-F1
#
_cell.length_a   1.000
_cell.length_b   1.000
_cell.length_c   1.000
_cell.angle_alpha   90.00
_cell.angle_beta   90.00
_cell.angle_gamma   90.00
#
_symmetry.space_group_name_H-M   'P 1'
#
loop_
_entity.id
_entity.type
_entity.pdbx_description
1 polymer ?
#
loop_
_entity_poly.entity_id
_entity_poly.type
_entity_poly.pdbx_seq_one_letter_code
_entity_poly.pdbx_strand_id
1 'polypeptide(L)'
;MGFDEEWASSKAAAAGQPVGTRLDGAYDGPFPPSGPGGDKDLNSSASRKKTAANDIETDFEPNTKKAGAWADEANGTAVKAFAGWAAAAGLTKAQETWGKSVTALLGRLAGEKSALRGTTGLFLNNDIGVGNDFGPLVKPSSLSQVSPPPHS
;
A
#
# COMPACT_ATOMS: atom_id res chain seq x y z
N MET A 1 -22.31 -19.38 27.90
CA MET A 1 -22.02 -19.10 26.49
C MET A 1 -20.52 -19.21 26.33
N GLY A 2 -20.06 -20.14 25.49
CA GLY A 2 -18.65 -20.50 25.37
C GLY A 2 -17.93 -19.64 24.33
N PHE A 3 -16.65 -19.35 24.57
CA PHE A 3 -15.78 -18.61 23.65
C PHE A 3 -15.80 -19.18 22.21
N ASP A 4 -15.87 -20.50 22.06
CA ASP A 4 -15.95 -21.16 20.76
C ASP A 4 -17.24 -20.83 19.98
N GLU A 5 -18.32 -20.54 20.70
CA GLU A 5 -19.64 -20.23 20.15
C GLU A 5 -19.68 -18.79 19.62
N GLU A 6 -19.07 -17.86 20.36
CA GLU A 6 -18.86 -16.48 19.92
C GLU A 6 -17.87 -16.38 18.75
N TRP A 7 -16.85 -17.23 18.75
CA TRP A 7 -15.87 -17.32 17.67
C TRP A 7 -16.45 -17.93 16.39
N ALA A 8 -17.35 -18.90 16.52
CA ALA A 8 -18.08 -19.47 15.39
C ALA A 8 -19.08 -18.46 14.79
N SER A 9 -19.80 -17.71 15.64
CA SER A 9 -20.74 -16.66 15.21
C SER A 9 -20.02 -15.55 14.45
N SER A 10 -18.84 -15.13 14.92
CA SER A 10 -18.02 -14.10 14.27
C SER A 10 -17.51 -14.54 12.89
N LYS A 11 -17.14 -15.82 12.73
CA LYS A 11 -16.75 -16.38 11.41
C LYS A 11 -17.93 -16.54 10.47
N ALA A 12 -19.10 -16.94 10.98
CA ALA A 12 -20.31 -17.06 10.18
C ALA A 12 -20.80 -15.70 9.65
N ALA A 13 -20.71 -14.64 10.45
CA ALA A 13 -21.03 -13.28 10.04
C ALA A 13 -20.11 -12.76 8.92
N ALA A 14 -18.83 -13.12 8.96
CA ALA A 14 -17.86 -12.76 7.91
C ALA A 14 -18.09 -13.52 6.59
N ALA A 15 -18.60 -14.75 6.65
CA ALA A 15 -18.89 -15.56 5.47
C ALA A 15 -20.22 -15.19 4.77
N GLY A 16 -21.15 -14.54 5.49
CA GLY A 16 -22.48 -14.15 4.97
C GLY A 16 -22.55 -12.76 4.32
N GLN A 17 -21.45 -11.99 4.31
CA GLN A 17 -21.41 -10.68 3.65
C GLN A 17 -20.89 -10.83 2.22
N PRO A 18 -21.73 -10.71 1.18
CA PRO A 18 -21.23 -10.52 -0.17
C PRO A 18 -20.54 -9.16 -0.22
N VAL A 19 -19.21 -9.17 -0.17
CA VAL A 19 -18.38 -7.99 -0.42
C VAL A 19 -18.50 -7.68 -1.91
N GLY A 20 -19.58 -7.02 -2.29
CA GLY A 20 -19.73 -6.43 -3.61
C GLY A 20 -18.79 -5.25 -3.71
N THR A 21 -17.53 -5.47 -4.08
CA THR A 21 -16.67 -4.43 -4.63
C THR A 21 -17.23 -4.02 -5.99
N ARG A 22 -18.28 -3.18 -5.98
CA ARG A 22 -18.74 -2.47 -7.17
C ARG A 22 -17.69 -1.43 -7.52
N LEU A 23 -16.74 -1.81 -8.37
CA LEU A 23 -15.67 -0.95 -8.89
C LEU A 23 -16.00 -0.32 -10.25
N ASP A 24 -17.09 -0.70 -10.91
CA ASP A 24 -17.44 -0.16 -12.23
C ASP A 24 -18.87 0.39 -12.25
N GLY A 25 -18.99 1.68 -11.96
CA GLY A 25 -20.20 2.48 -12.21
C GLY A 25 -19.99 3.35 -13.44
N ALA A 26 -19.76 2.75 -14.61
CA ALA A 26 -19.77 3.48 -15.87
C ALA A 26 -21.23 3.86 -16.20
N TYR A 27 -21.48 5.17 -16.29
CA TYR A 27 -22.71 5.77 -16.77
C TYR A 27 -23.00 5.35 -18.22
N ASP A 28 -24.18 4.78 -18.47
CA ASP A 28 -24.66 4.33 -19.80
C ASP A 28 -25.77 5.28 -20.29
N GLY A 29 -25.38 6.48 -20.73
CA GLY A 29 -26.31 7.47 -21.26
C GLY A 29 -25.71 8.32 -22.39
N PRO A 30 -26.52 8.88 -23.30
CA PRO A 30 -26.05 9.28 -24.62
C PRO A 30 -25.26 10.60 -24.67
N PHE A 31 -25.23 11.39 -23.59
CA PHE A 31 -24.46 12.64 -23.48
C PHE A 31 -24.08 12.94 -22.01
N PRO A 32 -22.84 13.34 -21.69
CA PRO A 32 -22.46 13.67 -20.32
C PRO A 32 -22.98 15.06 -19.90
N PRO A 33 -23.51 15.23 -18.67
CA PRO A 33 -23.75 16.55 -18.11
C PRO A 33 -22.41 17.24 -17.81
N SER A 34 -22.19 18.40 -18.42
CA SER A 34 -21.11 19.33 -18.06
C SER A 34 -21.27 19.77 -16.59
N GLY A 35 -20.42 19.22 -15.72
CA GLY A 35 -20.33 19.51 -14.28
C GLY A 35 -18.88 19.85 -13.87
N PRO A 36 -18.69 20.55 -12.75
CA PRO A 36 -17.69 21.59 -12.58
C PRO A 36 -16.25 21.06 -12.42
N GLY A 37 -15.31 21.79 -13.04
CA GLY A 37 -13.87 21.85 -12.77
C GLY A 37 -13.29 20.69 -11.97
N GLY A 38 -12.81 19.67 -12.69
CA GLY A 38 -12.07 18.57 -12.10
C GLY A 38 -10.94 19.10 -11.21
N ASP A 39 -10.85 18.50 -10.02
CA ASP A 39 -9.67 18.62 -9.18
C ASP A 39 -8.43 18.46 -10.07
N LYS A 40 -7.60 19.51 -10.11
CA LYS A 40 -6.27 19.48 -10.75
C LYS A 40 -5.31 18.52 -10.04
N ASP A 41 -5.77 17.84 -9.02
CA ASP A 41 -5.06 16.80 -8.31
C ASP A 41 -5.50 15.42 -8.83
N LEU A 42 -5.09 15.10 -10.06
CA LEU A 42 -4.77 13.72 -10.46
C LEU A 42 -3.48 13.24 -9.74
N ASN A 43 -3.37 13.62 -8.47
CA ASN A 43 -2.19 13.54 -7.64
C ASN A 43 -2.14 12.17 -6.99
N SER A 44 -2.02 11.15 -7.85
CA SER A 44 -1.31 9.94 -7.50
C SER A 44 0.15 10.34 -7.28
N SER A 45 0.45 10.97 -6.14
CA SER A 45 1.76 11.57 -5.94
C SER A 45 2.79 10.46 -5.80
N ALA A 46 3.58 10.29 -6.86
CA ALA A 46 4.75 9.43 -6.88
C ALA A 46 5.64 9.68 -5.64
N SER A 47 5.70 10.94 -5.19
CA SER A 47 6.36 11.34 -3.94
C SER A 47 5.78 10.65 -2.71
N ARG A 48 4.46 10.63 -2.51
CA ARG A 48 3.81 9.97 -1.36
C ARG A 48 3.99 8.47 -1.41
N LYS A 49 3.89 7.86 -2.60
CA LYS A 49 4.13 6.41 -2.77
C LYS A 49 5.58 6.03 -2.47
N LYS A 50 6.54 6.86 -2.90
CA LYS A 50 7.95 6.69 -2.59
C LYS A 50 8.24 6.87 -1.11
N THR A 51 7.66 7.87 -0.45
CA THR A 51 7.77 8.06 1.00
C THR A 51 7.20 6.86 1.75
N ALA A 52 5.99 6.42 1.44
CA ALA A 52 5.39 5.24 2.07
C ALA A 52 6.24 3.97 1.87
N ALA A 53 6.81 3.77 0.68
CA ALA A 53 7.72 2.65 0.45
C ALA A 53 9.02 2.75 1.26
N ASN A 54 9.49 3.97 1.54
CA ASN A 54 10.65 4.23 2.38
C ASN A 54 10.33 3.91 3.85
N ASP A 55 9.22 4.43 4.38
CA ASP A 55 8.78 4.19 5.75
C ASP A 55 8.57 2.68 6.03
N ILE A 56 8.09 1.92 5.02
CA ILE A 56 8.01 0.46 5.10
C ILE A 56 9.39 -0.18 5.30
N GLU A 57 10.39 0.26 4.53
CA GLU A 57 11.75 -0.29 4.60
C GLU A 57 12.51 0.14 5.85
N THR A 58 12.37 1.41 6.27
CA THR A 58 13.18 1.99 7.35
C THR A 58 12.59 1.77 8.72
N ASP A 59 11.26 1.76 8.83
CA ASP A 59 10.59 1.77 10.13
C ASP A 59 9.74 0.53 10.34
N PHE A 60 8.84 0.19 9.40
CA PHE A 60 7.88 -0.89 9.66
C PHE A 60 8.51 -2.28 9.61
N GLU A 61 9.32 -2.60 8.59
CA GLU A 61 10.00 -3.90 8.48
C GLU A 61 10.94 -4.14 9.68
N PRO A 62 11.83 -3.21 10.07
CA PRO A 62 12.74 -3.43 11.20
C PRO A 62 12.03 -3.50 12.55
N ASN A 63 11.05 -2.64 12.80
CA ASN A 63 10.31 -2.64 14.07
C ASN A 63 9.44 -3.90 14.21
N THR A 64 8.82 -4.36 13.12
CA THR A 64 8.05 -5.62 13.11
C THR A 64 8.96 -6.80 13.43
N LYS A 65 10.15 -6.85 12.83
CA LYS A 65 11.15 -7.89 13.13
C LYS A 65 11.59 -7.85 14.59
N LYS A 66 11.87 -6.66 15.12
CA LYS A 66 12.31 -6.48 16.51
C LYS A 66 11.23 -6.90 17.51
N ALA A 67 9.98 -6.48 17.29
CA ALA A 67 8.86 -6.87 18.13
C ALA A 67 8.62 -8.39 18.09
N GLY A 68 8.74 -9.00 16.92
CA GLY A 68 8.69 -10.46 16.77
C GLY A 68 9.77 -11.18 17.58
N ALA A 69 11.03 -10.75 17.45
CA ALA A 69 12.16 -11.34 18.19
C ALA A 69 12.01 -11.22 19.71
N TRP A 70 11.54 -10.06 20.21
CA TRP A 70 11.28 -9.88 21.64
C TRP A 70 10.21 -10.84 22.16
N ALA A 71 9.12 -11.03 21.40
CA ALA A 71 8.08 -11.98 21.75
C ALA A 71 8.60 -13.44 21.76
N ASP A 72 9.49 -13.79 20.83
CA ASP A 72 10.14 -15.11 20.80
C ASP A 72 11.04 -15.35 22.02
N GLU A 73 11.81 -14.35 22.44
CA GLU A 73 12.68 -14.44 23.63
C GLU A 73 11.87 -14.57 24.94
N ALA A 74 10.82 -13.75 25.09
CA ALA A 74 9.94 -13.80 26.24
C ALA A 74 9.21 -15.15 26.34
N ASN A 75 8.69 -15.67 25.22
CA ASN A 75 8.06 -16.99 25.20
C ASN A 75 9.06 -18.12 25.43
N GLY A 76 10.26 -18.06 24.86
CA GLY A 76 11.30 -19.06 25.10
C GLY A 76 11.69 -19.15 26.58
N THR A 77 11.68 -18.02 27.29
CA THR A 77 11.91 -17.97 28.75
C THR A 77 10.74 -18.62 29.51
N ALA A 78 9.50 -18.32 29.15
CA ALA A 78 8.32 -18.90 29.78
C ALA A 78 8.15 -20.40 29.48
N VAL A 79 8.45 -20.87 28.26
CA VAL A 79 8.43 -22.30 27.89
C VAL A 79 9.39 -23.09 28.78
N LYS A 80 10.61 -22.56 29.01
CA LYS A 80 11.58 -23.20 29.92
C LYS A 80 11.08 -23.21 31.37
N ALA A 81 10.44 -22.14 31.82
CA ALA A 81 9.88 -22.06 33.17
C ALA A 81 8.74 -23.06 33.41
N PHE A 82 7.96 -23.39 32.37
CA PHE A 82 6.86 -24.36 32.42
C PHE A 82 7.25 -25.77 31.95
N ALA A 83 8.55 -26.08 31.83
CA ALA A 83 9.00 -27.38 31.34
C ALA A 83 8.41 -28.54 32.15
N GLY A 84 7.87 -29.55 31.45
CA GLY A 84 7.19 -30.70 32.06
C GLY A 84 5.69 -30.49 32.33
N TRP A 85 5.16 -29.27 32.12
CA TRP A 85 3.73 -28.97 32.25
C TRP A 85 3.08 -28.88 30.87
N ALA A 86 1.80 -29.24 30.77
CA ALA A 86 1.03 -29.11 29.53
C ALA A 86 1.01 -27.66 29.00
N ALA A 87 1.16 -26.67 29.89
CA ALA A 87 1.26 -25.25 29.55
C ALA A 87 2.45 -24.93 28.62
N ALA A 88 3.60 -25.61 28.78
CA ALA A 88 4.74 -25.41 27.90
C ALA A 88 4.43 -25.80 26.44
N ALA A 89 3.75 -26.93 26.23
CA ALA A 89 3.35 -27.37 24.89
C ALA A 89 2.36 -26.40 24.25
N GLY A 90 1.40 -25.89 25.02
CA GLY A 90 0.46 -24.85 24.56
C GLY A 90 1.19 -23.56 24.16
N LEU A 91 2.16 -23.13 24.97
CA LEU A 91 2.94 -21.92 24.72
C LEU A 91 3.85 -22.05 23.49
N THR A 92 4.48 -23.22 23.28
CA THR A 92 5.26 -23.50 22.06
C THR A 92 4.39 -23.39 20.81
N LYS A 93 3.19 -23.98 20.82
CA LYS A 93 2.26 -23.90 19.68
C LYS A 93 1.80 -22.47 19.39
N ALA A 94 1.56 -21.68 20.45
CA ALA A 94 1.23 -20.27 20.32
C ALA A 94 2.41 -19.48 19.69
N GLN A 95 3.64 -19.75 20.12
CA GLN A 95 4.85 -19.14 19.56
C GLN A 95 5.02 -19.49 18.08
N GLU A 96 4.85 -20.75 17.68
CA GLU A 96 4.91 -21.14 16.26
C GLU A 96 3.89 -20.40 15.39
N THR A 97 2.66 -20.24 15.92
CA THR A 97 1.58 -19.55 15.21
C THR A 97 1.87 -18.06 15.08
N TRP A 98 2.40 -17.44 16.15
CA TRP A 98 2.87 -16.07 16.13
C TRP A 98 3.99 -15.87 15.11
N GLY A 99 5.03 -16.72 15.10
CA GLY A 99 6.13 -16.62 14.14
C GLY A 99 5.66 -16.71 12.68
N LYS A 100 4.66 -17.56 12.39
CA LYS A 100 4.00 -17.61 11.07
C LYS A 100 3.28 -16.30 10.73
N SER A 101 2.57 -15.70 11.69
CA SER A 101 1.87 -14.43 11.49
C SER A 101 2.82 -13.26 11.23
N VAL A 102 3.95 -13.19 11.94
CA VAL A 102 5.00 -12.18 11.73
C VAL A 102 5.64 -12.35 10.35
N THR A 103 5.92 -13.60 9.96
CA THR A 103 6.47 -13.91 8.63
C THR A 103 5.54 -13.48 7.50
N ALA A 104 4.24 -13.78 7.64
CA ALA A 104 3.23 -13.37 6.66
C ALA A 104 3.14 -11.84 6.54
N LEU A 105 3.19 -11.12 7.67
CA LEU A 105 3.18 -9.66 7.70
C LEU A 105 4.42 -9.07 7.01
N LEU A 106 5.61 -9.60 7.29
CA LEU A 106 6.84 -9.17 6.62
C LEU A 106 6.78 -9.42 5.10
N GLY A 107 6.24 -10.57 4.68
CA GLY A 107 6.01 -10.86 3.26
C GLY A 107 5.06 -9.87 2.59
N ARG A 108 3.97 -9.49 3.29
CA ARG A 108 3.03 -8.48 2.81
C ARG A 108 3.67 -7.10 2.70
N LEU A 109 4.41 -6.64 3.72
CA LEU A 109 5.13 -5.37 3.69
C LEU A 109 6.12 -5.29 2.52
N ALA A 110 6.87 -6.38 2.28
CA ALA A 110 7.77 -6.46 1.14
C ALA A 110 7.02 -6.37 -0.21
N GLY A 111 5.87 -7.03 -0.33
CA GLY A 111 5.00 -6.95 -1.50
C GLY A 111 4.45 -5.54 -1.73
N GLU A 112 3.95 -4.89 -0.68
CA GLU A 112 3.44 -3.51 -0.73
C GLU A 112 4.54 -2.51 -1.13
N LYS A 113 5.75 -2.64 -0.56
CA LYS A 113 6.93 -1.85 -0.96
C LYS A 113 7.24 -2.00 -2.45
N SER A 114 7.25 -3.23 -2.95
CA SER A 114 7.51 -3.52 -4.37
C SER A 114 6.44 -2.89 -5.28
N ALA A 115 5.16 -3.04 -4.92
CA ALA A 115 4.05 -2.46 -5.69
C ALA A 115 4.08 -0.92 -5.71
N LEU A 116 4.39 -0.28 -4.58
CA LEU A 116 4.52 1.19 -4.49
C LEU A 116 5.66 1.72 -5.36
N ARG A 117 6.81 1.03 -5.37
CA ARG A 117 7.94 1.36 -6.25
C ARG A 117 7.61 1.14 -7.73
N GLY A 118 7.01 0.00 -8.07
CA GLY A 118 6.60 -0.32 -9.44
C GLY A 118 5.61 0.71 -10.00
N THR A 119 4.61 1.09 -9.20
CA THR A 119 3.62 2.10 -9.58
C THR A 119 4.26 3.47 -9.82
N THR A 120 5.25 3.85 -9.00
CA THR A 120 6.00 5.09 -9.19
C THR A 120 6.73 5.12 -10.52
N GLY A 121 7.37 4.00 -10.91
CA GLY A 121 8.03 3.87 -12.22
C GLY A 121 7.04 3.96 -13.40
N LEU A 122 5.85 3.38 -13.27
CA LEU A 122 4.81 3.46 -14.31
C LEU A 122 4.35 4.91 -14.55
N PHE A 123 4.08 5.67 -13.49
CA PHE A 123 3.69 7.08 -13.61
C PHE A 123 4.80 7.93 -14.26
N LEU A 124 6.06 7.76 -13.83
CA LEU A 124 7.18 8.50 -14.41
C LEU A 124 7.33 8.23 -15.92
N ASN A 125 7.24 6.96 -16.34
CA ASN A 125 7.36 6.61 -17.74
C ASN A 125 6.18 7.12 -18.57
N ASN A 126 4.96 7.10 -18.00
CA ASN A 126 3.78 7.67 -18.65
C ASN A 126 3.93 9.18 -18.85
N ASP A 127 4.39 9.92 -17.83
CA ASP A 127 4.63 11.36 -17.93
C ASP A 127 5.67 11.70 -19.01
N ILE A 128 6.76 10.92 -19.11
CA ILE A 128 7.77 11.10 -20.16
C ILE A 128 7.17 10.83 -21.55
N GLY A 129 6.40 9.75 -21.71
CA GLY A 129 5.75 9.41 -22.97
C GLY A 129 4.80 10.50 -23.44
N VAL A 130 3.90 10.93 -22.55
CA VAL A 130 2.98 12.04 -22.80
C VAL A 130 3.75 13.33 -23.13
N GLY A 131 4.79 13.66 -22.37
CA GLY A 131 5.63 14.83 -22.64
C GLY A 131 6.30 14.79 -24.02
N ASN A 132 6.76 13.61 -24.46
CA ASN A 132 7.33 13.42 -25.79
C ASN A 132 6.30 13.53 -26.91
N ASP A 133 5.08 13.04 -26.69
CA ASP A 133 3.99 13.10 -27.67
C ASP A 133 3.49 14.55 -27.87
N PHE A 134 3.42 15.33 -26.79
CA PHE A 134 2.96 16.71 -26.83
C PHE A 134 4.08 17.74 -27.07
N GLY A 135 5.35 17.41 -26.79
CA GLY A 135 6.50 18.29 -26.97
C GLY A 135 6.60 18.93 -28.38
N PRO A 136 6.43 18.17 -29.47
CA PRO A 136 6.40 18.71 -30.83
C PRO A 136 5.22 19.66 -31.12
N LEU A 137 4.13 19.57 -30.34
CA LEU A 137 2.93 20.39 -30.49
C LEU A 137 3.02 21.69 -29.68
N VAL A 138 3.85 21.72 -28.63
CA VAL A 138 4.17 22.93 -27.85
C VAL A 138 5.20 23.76 -28.63
N LYS A 139 4.72 24.52 -29.62
CA LYS A 139 5.56 25.51 -30.32
C LYS A 139 6.11 26.53 -29.31
N PRO A 140 7.41 26.89 -29.33
CA PRO A 140 7.89 28.04 -28.59
C PRO A 140 7.15 29.29 -29.09
N SER A 141 6.55 30.04 -28.17
CA SER A 141 5.83 31.28 -28.48
C SER A 141 6.71 32.24 -29.29
N SER A 142 6.22 32.66 -30.46
CA SER A 142 6.92 33.60 -31.37
C SER A 142 7.04 35.03 -30.82
N LEU A 143 6.62 35.28 -29.59
CA LEU A 143 6.67 36.60 -28.94
C LEU A 143 8.09 37.00 -28.48
N SER A 144 9.08 36.13 -28.61
CA SER A 144 10.49 36.45 -28.32
C SER A 144 11.31 36.85 -29.57
N GLN A 145 10.70 36.91 -30.76
CA GLN A 145 11.39 37.29 -32.02
C GLN A 145 11.15 38.75 -32.48
N VAL A 146 10.66 39.64 -31.61
CA VAL A 146 10.62 41.08 -31.95
C VAL A 146 12.06 41.60 -31.98
N SER A 147 12.60 41.73 -33.19
CA SER A 147 13.86 42.41 -33.47
C SER A 147 13.73 43.89 -33.07
N PRO A 148 14.67 44.48 -32.32
CA PRO A 148 14.68 45.92 -32.07
C PRO A 148 14.92 46.68 -33.40
N PRO A 149 14.31 47.85 -33.60
CA PRO A 149 14.46 48.63 -34.83
C PRO A 149 15.89 49.17 -34.99
N PRO A 150 16.38 49.34 -36.24
CA PRO A 150 17.70 49.90 -36.48
C PRO A 150 17.74 51.36 -36.04
N HIS A 151 18.73 51.69 -35.20
CA HIS A 151 19.05 53.08 -34.85
C HIS A 151 19.69 53.77 -36.08
N SER A 152 19.10 54.89 -36.49
CA SER A 152 19.72 55.87 -37.39
C SER A 152 20.29 57.04 -36.58
#